data_AF-A0A8J3EAX9-F1
#
_entry.id   AF-A0A8J3EAX9-F1
#
_cell.length_a   1.000
_cell.length_b   1.000
_cell.length_c   1.000
_cell.angle_alpha   90.00
_cell.angle_beta   90.00
_cell.angle_gamma   90.00
#
_symmetry.space_group_name_H-M   'P 1'
#
loop_
_entity.id
_entity.type
_entity.pdbx_description
1 polymer ?
#
loop_
_entity_poly.entity_id
_entity_poly.type
_entity_poly.pdbx_seq_one_letter_code
_entity_poly.pdbx_strand_id
1 'polypeptide(L)'
;MACLFQRISDNTAIDESEWALLTDRVKDLLHGAEHALLNVDDHIEAEARRLSALVIKKHGEALFNTTPTESHYEQVDISSVESSDIKSIGAESLVHKAAQDLHLPQILSTCGLSNSECQDALAMILARTLYPASEVRTCEVLKTKSALDEVLQTDFSTLHKNRLYRISDVLLKSKDAIEEALYQRGENLTYS
;
A
#
# COMPACT_ATOMS: atom_id res chain seq x y z
N MET A 1 11.85 21.67 11.03
CA MET A 1 11.49 20.94 12.27
C MET A 1 11.13 21.86 13.44
N ALA A 2 11.85 22.97 13.71
CA ALA A 2 11.52 23.89 14.81
C ALA A 2 10.08 24.46 14.80
N CYS A 3 9.50 24.76 13.63
CA CYS A 3 8.12 25.29 13.55
C CYS A 3 7.01 24.26 13.76
N LEU A 4 7.29 22.95 13.64
CA LEU A 4 6.28 21.90 13.88
C LEU A 4 6.03 21.68 15.37
N PHE A 5 7.04 21.93 16.21
CA PHE A 5 6.98 21.76 17.66
C PHE A 5 6.29 22.90 18.41
N GLN A 6 6.32 24.12 17.87
CA GLN A 6 5.72 25.29 18.53
C GLN A 6 4.17 25.25 18.57
N ARG A 7 3.54 24.35 17.80
CA ARG A 7 2.09 24.13 17.76
C ARG A 7 1.63 22.96 18.64
N ILE A 8 2.55 22.15 19.16
CA ILE A 8 2.27 20.94 19.98
C ILE A 8 2.37 21.25 21.49
N SER A 9 3.06 22.35 21.85
CA SER A 9 3.34 22.82 23.21
C SER A 9 2.13 22.98 24.14
N ASP A 10 0.90 23.08 23.61
CA ASP A 10 -0.26 23.40 24.45
C ASP A 10 -0.88 22.17 25.13
N ASN A 11 -0.36 20.95 24.89
CA ASN A 11 -1.04 19.73 25.39
C ASN A 11 -0.16 18.55 25.82
N THR A 12 1.12 18.77 26.15
CA THR A 12 2.04 17.69 26.55
C THR A 12 2.54 17.88 27.98
N ALA A 13 2.25 16.92 28.86
CA ALA A 13 2.70 16.87 30.25
C ALA A 13 4.16 16.39 30.38
N ILE A 14 5.05 16.81 29.47
CA ILE A 14 6.46 16.38 29.41
C ILE A 14 7.36 17.59 29.60
N ASP A 15 8.33 17.46 30.51
CA ASP A 15 9.28 18.51 30.86
C ASP A 15 10.22 18.83 29.69
N GLU A 16 10.64 20.09 29.58
CA GLU A 16 11.47 20.58 28.46
C GLU A 16 12.82 19.85 28.37
N SER A 17 13.31 19.33 29.50
CA SER A 17 14.54 18.52 29.55
C SER A 17 14.44 17.17 28.83
N GLU A 18 13.22 16.63 28.66
CA GLU A 18 12.96 15.32 28.06
C GLU A 18 12.62 15.39 26.57
N TRP A 19 12.51 16.61 26.00
CA TRP A 19 12.09 16.83 24.61
C TRP A 19 13.06 16.24 23.58
N ALA A 20 14.36 16.26 23.88
CA ALA A 20 15.36 15.65 23.00
C ALA A 20 15.14 14.14 22.89
N LEU A 21 14.91 13.47 24.02
CA LEU A 21 14.64 12.03 24.09
C LEU A 21 13.32 11.67 23.41
N LEU A 22 12.27 12.45 23.66
CA LEU A 22 10.98 12.30 22.98
C LEU A 22 11.12 12.45 21.46
N THR A 23 11.86 13.47 21.01
CA THR A 23 12.03 13.75 19.58
C THR A 23 12.79 12.63 18.88
N ASP A 24 13.87 12.15 19.49
CA ASP A 24 14.63 11.04 18.92
C ASP A 24 13.80 9.76 18.92
N ARG A 25 13.02 9.51 19.97
CA ARG A 25 12.13 8.34 20.00
C ARG A 25 11.00 8.42 18.97
N VAL A 26 10.45 9.61 18.72
CA VAL A 26 9.47 9.83 17.64
C VAL A 26 10.10 9.56 16.28
N LYS A 27 11.34 10.00 16.04
CA LYS A 27 12.07 9.68 14.80
C LYS A 27 12.27 8.18 14.66
N ASP A 28 12.74 7.51 15.70
CA ASP A 28 12.93 6.05 15.69
C ASP A 28 11.64 5.32 15.30
N LEU A 29 10.49 5.75 15.85
CA LEU A 29 9.19 5.19 15.52
C LEU A 29 8.76 5.49 14.07
N LEU A 30 9.07 6.67 13.54
CA LEU A 30 8.82 7.02 12.14
C LEU A 30 9.74 6.27 11.17
N HIS A 31 10.94 5.90 11.61
CA HIS A 31 11.87 5.03 10.89
C HIS A 31 11.57 3.52 11.10
N GLY A 32 10.55 3.19 11.90
CA GLY A 32 10.01 1.84 12.08
C GLY A 32 10.73 0.96 13.11
N ALA A 33 11.53 1.56 14.00
CA ALA A 33 12.05 0.88 15.18
C ALA A 33 10.94 0.69 16.23
N GLU A 34 10.19 -0.41 16.10
CA GLU A 34 9.06 -0.75 16.98
C GLU A 34 9.46 -0.88 18.46
N HIS A 35 10.71 -1.26 18.72
CA HIS A 35 11.26 -1.46 20.06
C HIS A 35 12.37 -0.44 20.31
N ALA A 36 12.35 0.20 21.47
CA ALA A 36 13.43 1.10 21.87
C ALA A 36 14.70 0.28 22.12
N LEU A 37 15.82 0.70 21.54
CA LEU A 37 17.13 0.06 21.74
C LEU A 37 17.71 0.33 23.15
N LEU A 38 17.16 1.32 23.84
CA LEU A 38 17.46 1.70 25.21
C LEU A 38 16.17 1.70 26.03
N ASN A 39 16.29 1.53 27.35
CA ASN A 39 15.15 1.60 28.26
C ASN A 39 14.64 3.05 28.30
N VAL A 40 13.49 3.31 27.66
CA VAL A 40 12.82 4.61 27.65
C VAL A 40 11.70 4.59 28.68
N ASP A 41 11.54 5.68 29.42
CA ASP A 41 10.47 5.79 30.41
C ASP A 41 9.08 5.71 29.75
N ASP A 42 8.16 5.02 30.43
CA ASP A 42 6.83 4.66 29.89
C ASP A 42 6.02 5.89 29.42
N HIS A 43 6.17 7.04 30.08
CA HIS A 43 5.47 8.27 29.69
C HIS A 43 6.00 8.87 28.39
N ILE A 44 7.31 8.74 28.11
CA ILE A 44 7.93 9.20 26.87
C ILE A 44 7.56 8.26 25.72
N GLU A 45 7.56 6.95 25.94
CA GLU A 45 7.19 5.96 24.91
C GLU A 45 5.72 6.12 24.49
N ALA A 46 4.82 6.30 25.46
CA ALA A 46 3.40 6.50 25.18
C ALA A 46 3.15 7.77 24.35
N GLU A 47 3.82 8.88 24.70
CA GLU A 47 3.67 10.14 23.98
C GLU A 47 4.35 10.11 22.61
N ALA A 48 5.52 9.45 22.49
CA ALA A 48 6.21 9.27 21.22
C ALA A 48 5.34 8.49 20.22
N ARG A 49 4.67 7.43 20.67
CA ARG A 49 3.72 6.65 19.86
C ARG A 49 2.48 7.46 19.47
N ARG A 50 1.95 8.26 20.39
CA ARG A 50 0.81 9.14 20.11
C ARG A 50 1.15 10.16 19.02
N LEU A 51 2.32 10.80 19.14
CA LEU A 51 2.80 11.80 18.20
C LEU A 51 3.16 11.19 16.84
N SER A 52 3.85 10.05 16.80
CA SER A 52 4.18 9.36 15.55
C SER A 52 2.91 8.94 14.80
N ALA A 53 1.91 8.39 15.49
CA ALA A 53 0.61 8.06 14.91
C ALA A 53 -0.12 9.29 14.34
N LEU A 54 -0.05 10.44 15.03
CA LEU A 54 -0.66 11.69 14.55
C LEU A 54 0.04 12.23 13.30
N VAL A 55 1.38 12.15 13.25
CA VAL A 55 2.18 12.54 12.07
C VAL A 55 1.86 11.64 10.89
N ILE A 56 1.84 10.31 11.09
CA ILE A 56 1.48 9.33 10.05
C ILE A 56 0.07 9.60 9.54
N LYS A 57 -0.91 9.82 10.42
CA LYS A 57 -2.30 10.13 10.01
C LYS A 57 -2.38 11.42 9.19
N LYS A 58 -1.69 12.48 9.62
CA LYS A 58 -1.71 13.79 8.96
C LYS A 58 -0.95 13.79 7.63
N HIS A 59 0.11 13.01 7.49
CA HIS A 59 0.93 12.94 6.27
C HIS A 59 0.47 11.84 5.31
N GLY A 60 -0.19 10.79 5.82
CA GLY A 60 -0.92 9.81 5.01
C GLY A 60 -2.10 10.42 4.24
N GLU A 61 -2.79 11.40 4.83
CA GLU A 61 -3.82 12.19 4.13
C GLU A 61 -3.24 13.16 3.09
N ALA A 62 -2.00 13.64 3.27
CA ALA A 62 -1.37 14.61 2.38
C ALA A 62 -0.87 14.00 1.04
N LEU A 63 -0.73 12.68 0.93
CA LEU A 63 -0.37 12.02 -0.33
C LEU A 63 -1.50 12.06 -1.38
N PHE A 64 -2.74 12.36 -0.96
CA PHE A 64 -3.92 12.38 -1.85
C PHE A 64 -4.34 13.77 -2.33
N ASN A 65 -3.74 14.85 -1.81
CA ASN A 65 -4.05 16.23 -2.22
C ASN A 65 -2.77 17.01 -2.52
N THR A 66 -2.25 16.91 -3.74
CA THR A 66 -1.17 17.78 -4.22
C THR A 66 -1.74 18.97 -5.00
N THR A 67 -1.85 20.11 -4.32
CA THR A 67 -1.53 21.40 -4.97
C THR A 67 -0.05 21.68 -4.74
N PRO A 68 0.73 22.05 -5.78
CA PRO A 68 2.17 22.16 -5.66
C PRO A 68 2.53 23.41 -4.86
N THR A 69 3.22 23.24 -3.74
CA THR A 69 3.95 24.33 -3.11
C THR A 69 5.37 23.86 -2.85
N GLU A 70 6.29 24.54 -3.55
CA GLU A 70 7.75 24.57 -3.42
C GLU A 70 8.43 23.26 -2.99
N SER A 71 8.98 22.58 -3.99
CA SER A 71 9.80 21.38 -3.81
C SER A 71 11.09 21.71 -3.05
N HIS A 72 11.17 21.24 -1.80
CA HIS A 72 12.37 21.23 -1.00
C HIS A 72 13.01 19.83 -1.11
N TYR A 73 14.04 19.70 -1.93
CA TYR A 73 14.79 18.45 -2.05
C TYR A 73 15.86 18.39 -0.96
N GLU A 74 15.78 17.40 -0.08
CA GLU A 74 16.88 17.03 0.83
C GLU A 74 17.58 15.77 0.33
N GLN A 75 18.90 15.75 0.48
CA GLN A 75 19.76 14.66 0.02
C GLN A 75 19.72 13.54 1.06
N VAL A 76 18.89 12.53 0.82
CA VAL A 76 18.73 11.38 1.71
C VAL A 76 19.75 10.32 1.32
N ASP A 77 20.50 9.81 2.30
CA ASP A 77 21.34 8.63 2.11
C ASP A 77 20.44 7.40 1.94
N ILE A 78 20.37 6.91 0.70
CA ILE A 78 19.57 5.74 0.29
C ILE A 78 19.94 4.47 1.09
N SER A 79 21.13 4.44 1.70
CA SER A 79 21.63 3.34 2.54
C SER A 79 20.97 3.27 3.91
N SER A 80 20.42 4.38 4.41
CA SER A 80 19.86 4.53 5.76
C SER A 80 18.35 4.24 5.81
N VAL A 81 17.71 3.99 4.67
CA VAL A 81 16.27 3.70 4.59
C VAL A 81 16.06 2.22 4.88
N GLU A 82 16.00 1.87 6.17
CA GLU A 82 15.39 0.60 6.57
C GLU A 82 13.88 0.76 6.48
N SER A 83 13.30 0.20 5.41
CA SER A 83 11.86 0.21 5.13
C SER A 83 11.12 -0.76 6.05
N SER A 84 10.96 -0.40 7.32
CA SER A 84 10.04 -1.09 8.23
C SER A 84 8.62 -0.63 7.90
N ASP A 85 7.84 -1.50 7.26
CA ASP A 85 6.39 -1.40 7.13
C ASP A 85 5.81 -0.22 6.30
N ILE A 86 6.48 0.15 5.22
CA ILE A 86 5.78 0.54 3.98
C ILE A 86 5.30 -0.76 3.32
N LYS A 87 4.38 -1.48 3.97
CA LYS A 87 3.81 -2.72 3.42
C LYS A 87 3.11 -2.35 2.12
N SER A 88 3.65 -2.78 0.97
CA SER A 88 2.92 -3.28 -0.20
C SER A 88 1.54 -2.66 -0.53
N ILE A 89 1.36 -1.35 -0.35
CA ILE A 89 0.16 -0.63 -0.83
C ILE A 89 0.53 0.20 -2.05
N GLY A 90 1.77 0.69 -2.13
CA GLY A 90 2.23 1.52 -3.25
C GLY A 90 2.20 0.78 -4.59
N ALA A 91 2.88 -0.37 -4.67
CA ALA A 91 2.94 -1.16 -5.89
C ALA A 91 1.55 -1.74 -6.25
N GLU A 92 0.80 -2.21 -5.25
CA GLU A 92 -0.57 -2.71 -5.36
C GLU A 92 -1.53 -1.64 -5.87
N SER A 93 -1.49 -0.43 -5.31
CA SER A 93 -2.31 0.69 -5.76
C SER A 93 -1.94 1.13 -7.16
N LEU A 94 -0.64 1.12 -7.51
CA LEU A 94 -0.17 1.45 -8.85
C LEU A 94 -0.68 0.43 -9.88
N VAL A 95 -0.53 -0.86 -9.60
CA VAL A 95 -0.97 -1.95 -10.48
C VAL A 95 -2.49 -1.99 -10.57
N HIS A 96 -3.20 -1.74 -9.47
CA HIS A 96 -4.66 -1.58 -9.49
C HIS A 96 -5.08 -0.38 -10.34
N LYS A 97 -4.43 0.78 -10.20
CA LYS A 97 -4.71 1.96 -11.03
C LYS A 97 -4.45 1.69 -12.51
N ALA A 98 -3.33 1.04 -12.84
CA ALA A 98 -3.04 0.63 -14.21
C ALA A 98 -4.11 -0.32 -14.77
N ALA A 99 -4.59 -1.28 -13.97
CA ALA A 99 -5.69 -2.16 -14.35
C ALA A 99 -7.01 -1.39 -14.58
N GLN A 100 -7.30 -0.37 -13.78
CA GLN A 100 -8.45 0.52 -13.99
C GLN A 100 -8.30 1.33 -15.28
N ASP A 101 -7.12 1.89 -15.56
CA ASP A 101 -6.89 2.68 -16.77
C ASP A 101 -7.03 1.82 -18.04
N LEU A 102 -6.60 0.55 -17.95
CA LEU A 102 -6.79 -0.47 -18.99
C LEU A 102 -8.20 -1.06 -19.06
N HIS A 103 -9.13 -0.61 -18.21
CA HIS A 103 -10.48 -1.17 -18.09
C HIS A 103 -10.50 -2.70 -17.93
N LEU A 104 -9.49 -3.26 -17.27
CA LEU A 104 -9.36 -4.69 -17.05
C LEU A 104 -10.59 -5.28 -16.33
N PRO A 105 -11.17 -4.65 -15.28
CA PRO A 105 -12.39 -5.16 -14.65
C PRO A 105 -13.56 -5.35 -15.63
N GLN A 106 -13.73 -4.41 -16.56
CA GLN A 106 -14.78 -4.46 -17.57
C GLN A 106 -14.51 -5.57 -18.59
N ILE A 107 -13.26 -5.75 -19.02
CA ILE A 107 -12.86 -6.85 -19.90
C ILE A 107 -13.11 -8.21 -19.24
N LEU A 108 -12.79 -8.35 -17.95
CA LEU A 108 -13.04 -9.59 -17.20
C LEU A 108 -14.54 -9.92 -17.10
N SER A 109 -15.40 -8.90 -16.99
CA SER A 109 -16.86 -9.09 -16.95
C SER A 109 -17.45 -9.69 -18.23
N THR A 110 -16.75 -9.57 -19.37
CA THR A 110 -17.20 -10.16 -20.63
C THR A 110 -16.80 -11.64 -20.79
N CYS A 111 -16.03 -12.19 -19.84
CA CYS A 111 -15.53 -13.57 -19.91
C CYS A 111 -16.51 -14.62 -19.38
N GLY A 112 -17.73 -14.22 -18.98
CA GLY A 112 -18.74 -15.13 -18.42
C GLY A 112 -18.49 -15.53 -16.96
N LEU A 113 -17.66 -14.76 -16.26
CA LEU A 113 -17.42 -14.89 -14.83
C LEU A 113 -18.51 -14.15 -14.05
N SER A 114 -18.88 -14.65 -12.86
CA SER A 114 -19.70 -13.87 -11.93
C SER A 114 -18.94 -12.66 -11.38
N ASN A 115 -19.64 -11.69 -10.77
CA ASN A 115 -18.98 -10.49 -10.22
C ASN A 115 -17.89 -10.82 -9.18
N SER A 116 -18.12 -11.80 -8.30
CA SER A 116 -17.12 -12.23 -7.33
C SER A 116 -15.94 -12.94 -8.01
N GLU A 117 -16.19 -13.72 -9.07
CA GLU A 117 -15.12 -14.34 -9.84
C GLU A 117 -14.32 -13.33 -10.66
N CYS A 118 -14.94 -12.23 -11.10
CA CYS A 118 -14.23 -11.11 -11.73
C CYS A 118 -13.29 -10.43 -10.74
N GLN A 119 -13.73 -10.22 -9.49
CA GLN A 119 -12.88 -9.66 -8.44
C GLN A 119 -11.70 -10.59 -8.11
N ASP A 120 -11.96 -11.89 -7.98
CA ASP A 120 -10.90 -12.89 -7.75
C ASP A 120 -9.94 -12.99 -8.95
N ALA A 121 -10.45 -12.91 -10.18
CA ALA A 121 -9.64 -12.89 -11.39
C ALA A 121 -8.74 -11.65 -11.44
N LEU A 122 -9.30 -10.48 -11.13
CA LEU A 122 -8.55 -9.23 -11.03
C LEU A 122 -7.45 -9.37 -9.98
N ALA A 123 -7.81 -9.77 -8.75
CA ALA A 123 -6.87 -9.95 -7.65
C ALA A 123 -5.72 -10.92 -8.03
N MET A 124 -6.05 -12.04 -8.68
CA MET A 124 -5.05 -13.00 -9.17
C MET A 124 -4.10 -12.39 -10.19
N ILE A 125 -4.60 -11.60 -11.15
CA ILE A 125 -3.77 -10.93 -12.16
C ILE A 125 -2.85 -9.89 -11.50
N LEU A 126 -3.39 -9.05 -10.61
CA LEU A 126 -2.58 -8.03 -9.91
C LEU A 126 -1.51 -8.69 -9.03
N ALA A 127 -1.88 -9.72 -8.26
CA ALA A 127 -0.96 -10.46 -7.40
C ALA A 127 0.17 -11.10 -8.21
N ARG A 128 -0.11 -11.68 -9.38
CA ARG A 128 0.92 -12.29 -10.24
C ARG A 128 1.78 -11.27 -10.98
N THR A 129 1.27 -10.05 -11.18
CA THR A 129 2.04 -8.93 -11.73
C THR A 129 3.09 -8.44 -10.74
N LEU A 130 2.73 -8.39 -9.45
CA LEU A 130 3.60 -7.94 -8.36
C LEU A 130 4.53 -9.04 -7.84
N TYR A 131 3.99 -10.25 -7.72
CA TYR A 131 4.65 -11.41 -7.13
C TYR A 131 4.53 -12.60 -8.10
N PRO A 132 5.37 -12.68 -9.15
CA PRO A 132 5.32 -13.78 -10.10
C PRO A 132 5.50 -15.13 -9.41
N ALA A 133 4.44 -15.92 -9.35
CA ALA A 133 4.40 -17.19 -8.61
C ALA A 133 3.35 -18.16 -9.20
N SER A 134 3.34 -19.41 -8.69
CA SER A 134 2.29 -20.39 -9.02
C SER A 134 0.93 -19.97 -8.48
N GLU A 135 -0.17 -20.54 -8.98
CA GLU A 135 -1.54 -20.25 -8.51
C GLU A 135 -1.70 -20.54 -7.01
N VAL A 136 -1.05 -21.60 -6.52
CA VAL A 136 -1.03 -21.97 -5.10
C VAL A 136 -0.38 -20.86 -4.27
N ARG A 137 0.81 -20.40 -4.67
CA ARG A 137 1.49 -19.31 -3.98
C ARG A 137 0.76 -17.98 -4.11
N THR A 138 0.10 -17.74 -5.25
CA THR A 138 -0.73 -16.54 -5.46
C THR A 138 -1.87 -16.50 -4.45
N CYS A 139 -2.53 -17.64 -4.20
CA CYS A 139 -3.57 -17.77 -3.17
C CYS A 139 -3.04 -17.45 -1.76
N GLU A 140 -1.82 -17.89 -1.43
CA GLU A 140 -1.19 -17.58 -0.15
C GLU A 140 -0.84 -16.09 -0.03
N VAL A 141 -0.29 -15.49 -1.10
CA VAL A 141 0.06 -14.06 -1.14
C VAL A 141 -1.18 -13.18 -0.92
N LEU A 142 -2.27 -13.48 -1.63
CA LEU A 142 -3.54 -12.77 -1.50
C LEU A 142 -4.13 -12.83 -0.08
N LYS A 143 -3.83 -13.89 0.67
CA LYS A 143 -4.35 -14.08 2.04
C LYS A 143 -3.50 -13.47 3.13
N THR A 144 -2.18 -13.40 2.93
CA THR A 144 -1.25 -13.24 4.05
C THR A 144 -0.14 -12.22 3.84
N LYS A 145 0.10 -11.76 2.59
CA LYS A 145 1.31 -10.98 2.27
C LYS A 145 1.07 -9.69 1.50
N SER A 146 0.02 -9.60 0.68
CA SER A 146 -0.27 -8.38 -0.09
C SER A 146 -1.39 -7.58 0.54
N ALA A 147 -1.34 -6.25 0.43
CA ALA A 147 -2.46 -5.37 0.78
C ALA A 147 -3.53 -5.28 -0.34
N LEU A 148 -3.62 -6.29 -1.21
CA LEU A 148 -4.62 -6.32 -2.29
C LEU A 148 -6.05 -6.47 -1.75
N ASP A 149 -6.23 -7.06 -0.58
CA ASP A 149 -7.52 -7.09 0.12
C ASP A 149 -8.01 -5.67 0.46
N GLU A 150 -7.11 -4.82 0.95
CA GLU A 150 -7.38 -3.43 1.27
C GLU A 150 -7.58 -2.57 0.01
N VAL A 151 -6.70 -2.73 -1.00
CA VAL A 151 -6.79 -2.00 -2.27
C VAL A 151 -8.04 -2.36 -3.08
N LEU A 152 -8.44 -3.63 -3.07
CA LEU A 152 -9.62 -4.12 -3.79
C LEU A 152 -10.89 -4.11 -2.92
N GLN A 153 -10.79 -3.72 -1.65
CA GLN A 153 -11.88 -3.74 -0.67
C GLN A 153 -12.61 -5.11 -0.65
N THR A 154 -11.85 -6.19 -0.72
CA THR A 154 -12.35 -7.56 -0.88
C THR A 154 -11.66 -8.50 0.10
N ASP A 155 -12.44 -9.29 0.84
CA ASP A 155 -11.89 -10.28 1.77
C ASP A 155 -11.51 -11.59 1.05
N PHE A 156 -10.21 -11.88 0.99
CA PHE A 156 -9.67 -13.11 0.40
C PHE A 156 -9.46 -14.24 1.41
N SER A 157 -9.84 -14.07 2.68
CA SER A 157 -9.64 -15.09 3.74
C SER A 157 -10.23 -16.45 3.35
N THR A 158 -11.37 -16.44 2.65
CA THR A 158 -12.10 -17.63 2.20
C THR A 158 -11.70 -18.13 0.80
N LEU A 159 -10.80 -17.44 0.11
CA LEU A 159 -10.37 -17.81 -1.24
C LEU A 159 -9.70 -19.19 -1.25
N HIS A 160 -10.01 -20.04 -2.22
CA HIS A 160 -9.41 -21.38 -2.32
C HIS A 160 -8.73 -21.59 -3.67
N LYS A 161 -7.61 -22.33 -3.69
CA LYS A 161 -6.84 -22.63 -4.91
C LYS A 161 -7.70 -23.23 -6.04
N ASN A 162 -8.69 -24.06 -5.71
CA ASN A 162 -9.59 -24.68 -6.70
C ASN A 162 -10.45 -23.64 -7.44
N ARG A 163 -10.80 -22.55 -6.76
CA ARG A 163 -11.53 -21.43 -7.38
C ARG A 163 -10.62 -20.66 -8.32
N LEU A 164 -9.37 -20.40 -7.92
CA LEU A 164 -8.37 -19.79 -8.81
C LEU A 164 -8.10 -20.64 -10.06
N TYR A 165 -7.99 -21.97 -9.93
CA TYR A 165 -7.84 -22.84 -11.10
C TYR A 165 -9.02 -22.74 -12.09
N ARG A 166 -10.26 -22.75 -11.58
CA ARG A 166 -11.45 -22.59 -12.43
C ARG A 166 -11.47 -21.24 -13.14
N ILE A 167 -11.12 -20.18 -12.43
CA ILE A 167 -11.01 -18.84 -13.00
C ILE A 167 -9.92 -18.83 -14.08
N SER A 168 -8.74 -19.37 -13.81
CA SER A 168 -7.66 -19.49 -14.80
C SER A 168 -8.09 -20.24 -16.07
N ASP A 169 -8.86 -21.32 -15.94
CA ASP A 169 -9.39 -22.05 -17.10
C ASP A 169 -10.33 -21.19 -17.95
N VAL A 170 -11.16 -20.34 -17.32
CA VAL A 170 -12.03 -19.40 -18.03
C VAL A 170 -11.21 -18.31 -18.71
N LEU A 171 -10.25 -17.71 -18.00
CA LEU A 171 -9.36 -16.69 -18.56
C LEU A 171 -8.56 -17.24 -19.75
N LEU A 172 -8.09 -18.48 -19.67
CA LEU A 172 -7.34 -19.13 -20.74
C LEU A 172 -8.21 -19.38 -21.97
N LYS A 173 -9.49 -19.74 -21.79
CA LYS A 173 -10.45 -19.89 -22.89
C LYS A 173 -10.78 -18.56 -23.57
N SER A 174 -10.79 -17.46 -22.81
CA SER A 174 -11.05 -16.11 -23.31
C SER A 174 -9.78 -15.31 -23.63
N LYS A 175 -8.60 -15.96 -23.61
CA LYS A 175 -7.28 -15.32 -23.70
C LYS A 175 -7.18 -14.33 -24.86
N ASP A 176 -7.46 -14.80 -26.08
CA ASP A 176 -7.26 -14.00 -27.29
C ASP A 176 -8.16 -12.76 -27.28
N ALA A 177 -9.39 -12.88 -26.77
CA ALA A 177 -10.31 -11.76 -26.64
C ALA A 177 -9.85 -10.74 -25.59
N ILE A 178 -9.28 -11.22 -24.48
CA ILE A 178 -8.71 -10.36 -23.42
C ILE A 178 -7.49 -9.60 -23.95
N GLU A 179 -6.57 -10.29 -24.63
CA GLU A 179 -5.35 -9.70 -25.18
C GLU A 179 -5.67 -8.63 -26.23
N GLU A 180 -6.62 -8.91 -27.13
CA GLU A 180 -7.07 -7.94 -28.13
C GLU A 180 -7.68 -6.70 -27.45
N ALA A 181 -8.57 -6.89 -26.47
CA ALA A 181 -9.20 -5.77 -25.77
C ALA A 181 -8.19 -4.90 -25.01
N LEU A 182 -7.18 -5.52 -24.37
CA LEU A 182 -6.10 -4.82 -23.70
C LEU A 182 -5.21 -4.05 -24.69
N TYR A 183 -4.88 -4.65 -25.84
CA TYR A 183 -4.09 -4.00 -26.88
C TYR A 183 -4.78 -2.74 -27.40
N GLN A 184 -6.05 -2.86 -27.79
CA GLN A 184 -6.84 -1.72 -28.26
C GLN A 184 -6.94 -0.61 -27.20
N ARG A 185 -7.07 -0.98 -25.93
CA ARG A 185 -7.12 0.01 -24.85
C ARG A 185 -5.76 0.70 -24.64
N GLY A 186 -4.67 -0.05 -24.69
CA GLY A 186 -3.31 0.47 -24.54
C GLY A 186 -2.92 1.47 -25.63
N GLU A 187 -3.27 1.19 -26.88
CA GLU A 187 -3.06 2.13 -28.00
C GLU A 187 -3.81 3.45 -27.73
N ASN A 188 -5.08 3.39 -27.33
CA ASN A 188 -5.88 4.58 -27.03
C ASN A 188 -5.31 5.44 -25.89
N LEU A 189 -4.58 4.84 -24.94
CA LEU A 189 -3.90 5.59 -23.87
C LEU A 189 -2.59 6.23 -24.33
N THR A 190 -1.95 5.68 -25.37
CA THR A 190 -0.65 6.14 -25.87
C THR A 190 -0.80 7.29 -26.88
N TYR A 191 -1.92 7.35 -27.60
CA TYR A 191 -2.21 8.39 -28.59
C TYR A 191 -3.22 9.46 -28.13
N SER A 192 -3.52 9.52 -26.83
CA SER A 192 -4.36 10.55 -26.19
C SER A 192 -3.53 11.62 -25.51
#